data_AF-A0A929GIE5-F1
#
_entry.id   AF-A0A929GIE5-F1
#
_cell.length_a   1.000
_cell.length_b   1.000
_cell.length_c   1.000
_cell.angle_alpha   90.00
_cell.angle_beta   90.00
_cell.angle_gamma   90.00
#
_symmetry.space_group_name_H-M   'P 1'
#
loop_
_entity.id
_entity.type
_entity.pdbx_description
1 polymer ?
#
loop_
_entity_poly.entity_id
_entity_poly.type
_entity_poly.pdbx_seq_one_letter_code
_entity_poly.pdbx_strand_id
1 'polypeptide(L)'
;AKPEMLEEKFPAFIEKYFYDAEKDNVTLYLQALTDIHLESRIDYEIEQNSNSSYIFILSSIAIFLLLIAAINFMNLSTATSGNRAREIGIKKAIGVSKHRLITQFLGESLILTYISLLLAIIVVELTIPAFNTFTGKDFELAILLRPEYVISLLILGLIVGIFSGVYPAFYLSSFNPLNVLNGAHGLSRNSGLARKILVVIQFVISINLIIGTMVIFNQLNYLKDAKLGFNKENIMVVPVNRTPIVRSYDAFSKELMQDSRIFNVTAMDDIFGAAHNTHEFRPEGLPEDQWQFYPAMVVMWNFVETFDIEIVAGRDYSETNKSDPAKGILINEAMVRHMGWESNEAAIGKKFKSLSGEERVMGVINDFHATSLHEASGPFVLNMKENPGEIAWFLKYVAIKYQAGKEQEVISHVNKVWMNYAPSRPFEYTFLEQELKKLYADEDNLSFLSLIFTLLILFIAGLGIFGLVSFMAEKRTKEIGIRKVLGAGTMHIVKLLSIEFFWLICIASVLAWAVSWLVISDWLNHFAYSTSLNWVMFLCAAMIAMAVALTITTIKAWFTSKTDPVDTLKYE
;
A
#
# COMPACT_ATOMS: atom_id res chain seq x y z
N ALA A 1 22.94 -7.17 31.15
CA ALA A 1 23.65 -8.23 30.43
C ALA A 1 23.49 -7.98 28.94
N LYS A 2 24.47 -8.32 28.10
CA LYS A 2 24.30 -8.20 26.64
C LYS A 2 23.31 -9.28 26.15
N PRO A 3 22.37 -8.96 25.26
CA PRO A 3 21.42 -9.93 24.70
C PRO A 3 22.11 -11.19 24.15
N GLU A 4 23.24 -11.02 23.46
CA GLU A 4 24.02 -12.12 22.86
C GLU A 4 24.42 -13.20 23.89
N MET A 5 24.75 -12.81 25.13
CA MET A 5 25.15 -13.75 26.18
C MET A 5 23.99 -14.63 26.68
N LEU A 6 22.74 -14.20 26.46
CA LEU A 6 21.56 -15.00 26.78
C LEU A 6 21.23 -15.95 25.63
N GLU A 7 21.34 -15.49 24.39
CA GLU A 7 21.10 -16.33 23.19
C GLU A 7 22.05 -17.52 23.11
N GLU A 8 23.32 -17.34 23.47
CA GLU A 8 24.31 -18.43 23.56
C GLU A 8 23.87 -19.56 24.49
N LYS A 9 22.95 -19.31 25.43
CA LYS A 9 22.43 -20.31 26.38
C LYS A 9 21.18 -21.03 25.88
N PHE A 10 20.53 -20.55 24.82
CA PHE A 10 19.28 -21.13 24.32
C PHE A 10 19.43 -22.56 23.80
N PRO A 11 20.48 -22.96 23.04
CA PRO A 11 20.62 -24.35 22.62
C PRO A 11 20.66 -25.32 23.80
N ALA A 12 21.40 -24.98 24.86
CA ALA A 12 21.47 -25.80 26.08
C ALA A 12 20.15 -25.81 26.87
N PHE A 13 19.35 -24.74 26.78
CA PHE A 13 18.01 -24.68 27.38
C PHE A 13 17.03 -25.58 26.64
N ILE A 14 17.04 -25.54 25.30
CA ILE A 14 16.20 -26.39 24.44
C ILE A 14 16.52 -27.86 24.73
N GLU A 15 17.80 -28.24 24.71
CA GLU A 15 18.23 -29.62 24.97
C GLU A 15 17.77 -30.15 26.33
N LYS A 16 17.72 -29.27 27.33
CA LYS A 16 17.38 -29.65 28.71
C LYS A 16 15.89 -29.78 28.98
N TYR A 17 15.05 -28.94 28.35
CA TYR A 17 13.64 -28.77 28.75
C TYR A 17 12.62 -29.10 27.67
N PHE A 18 13.00 -29.09 26.39
CA PHE A 18 12.07 -29.42 25.30
C PHE A 18 11.97 -30.93 25.11
N TYR A 19 10.82 -31.38 24.62
CA TYR A 19 10.59 -32.78 24.28
C TYR A 19 11.40 -33.15 23.04
N ASP A 20 11.89 -34.40 22.95
CA ASP A 20 12.86 -34.81 21.93
C ASP A 20 12.39 -34.56 20.49
N ALA A 21 11.07 -34.60 20.23
CA ALA A 21 10.49 -34.31 18.91
C ALA A 21 10.64 -32.85 18.44
N GLU A 22 10.82 -31.91 19.37
CA GLU A 22 10.88 -30.47 19.08
C GLU A 22 12.30 -29.91 19.09
N LYS A 23 13.27 -30.61 19.71
CA LYS A 23 14.62 -30.08 19.93
C LYS A 23 15.33 -29.62 18.65
N ASP A 24 15.21 -30.40 17.58
CA ASP A 24 15.85 -30.09 16.29
C ASP A 24 15.07 -29.06 15.45
N ASN A 25 13.81 -28.79 15.82
CA ASN A 25 12.89 -27.95 15.06
C ASN A 25 12.59 -26.60 15.74
N VAL A 26 13.04 -26.40 16.99
CA VAL A 26 12.85 -25.16 17.74
C VAL A 26 14.15 -24.38 17.77
N THR A 27 14.07 -23.12 17.36
CA THR A 27 15.15 -22.14 17.57
C THR A 27 14.61 -21.00 18.40
N LEU A 28 15.29 -20.66 19.48
CA LEU A 28 14.99 -19.48 20.27
C LEU A 28 15.97 -18.37 19.89
N TYR A 29 15.47 -17.15 19.76
CA TYR A 29 16.26 -15.95 19.54
C TYR A 29 15.62 -14.75 20.26
N LEU A 30 16.40 -13.70 20.47
CA LEU A 30 15.91 -12.44 21.03
C LEU A 30 15.56 -11.49 19.88
N GLN A 31 14.45 -10.78 20.04
CA GLN A 31 14.05 -9.70 19.16
C GLN A 31 13.85 -8.44 19.99
N ALA A 32 14.31 -7.29 19.49
CA ALA A 32 14.05 -6.04 20.16
C ALA A 32 12.56 -5.70 20.05
N LEU A 33 11.97 -5.23 21.15
CA LEU A 33 10.54 -4.92 21.21
C LEU A 33 10.12 -3.89 20.14
N THR A 34 11.03 -2.98 19.76
CA THR A 34 10.80 -1.95 18.74
C THR A 34 10.73 -2.50 17.32
N ASP A 35 11.33 -3.65 17.06
CA ASP A 35 11.48 -4.22 15.72
C ASP A 35 10.29 -5.13 15.38
N ILE A 36 9.51 -5.50 16.40
CA ILE A 36 8.35 -6.39 16.26
C ILE A 36 7.41 -5.86 15.17
N HIS A 37 6.91 -4.63 15.34
CA HIS A 37 5.84 -4.10 14.49
C HIS A 37 6.18 -3.98 12.99
N LEU A 38 7.46 -3.77 12.63
CA LEU A 38 7.88 -3.47 11.24
C LEU A 38 8.74 -4.54 10.58
N GLU A 39 9.39 -5.39 11.38
CA GLU A 39 10.34 -6.39 10.88
C GLU A 39 9.94 -7.83 11.23
N SER A 40 9.12 -8.03 12.28
CA SER A 40 8.70 -9.38 12.63
C SER A 40 7.76 -9.99 11.61
N ARG A 41 7.93 -11.29 11.41
CA ARG A 41 7.08 -12.15 10.59
C ARG A 41 6.82 -13.47 11.31
N ILE A 42 6.69 -13.41 12.63
CA ILE A 42 6.46 -14.58 13.48
C ILE A 42 4.95 -14.84 13.53
N ASP A 43 4.56 -16.10 13.66
CA ASP A 43 3.16 -16.47 13.88
C ASP A 43 2.69 -16.05 15.29
N TYR A 44 1.39 -15.78 15.43
CA TYR A 44 0.72 -15.49 16.71
C TYR A 44 1.17 -14.23 17.46
N GLU A 45 1.50 -13.16 16.74
CA GLU A 45 1.75 -11.87 17.37
C GLU A 45 0.48 -11.21 17.93
N ILE A 46 0.67 -10.31 18.91
CA ILE A 46 -0.42 -9.66 19.66
C ILE A 46 -1.30 -8.79 18.73
N GLU A 47 -0.69 -8.22 17.69
CA GLU A 47 -1.34 -7.41 16.67
C GLU A 47 -0.73 -7.73 15.32
N GLN A 48 -1.46 -7.48 14.23
CA GLN A 48 -0.94 -7.64 12.88
C GLN A 48 0.26 -6.70 12.65
N ASN A 49 1.39 -7.28 12.25
CA ASN A 49 2.58 -6.55 11.85
C ASN A 49 2.32 -5.73 10.59
N SER A 50 2.99 -4.58 10.49
CA SER A 50 3.02 -3.81 9.26
C SER A 50 4.35 -4.04 8.52
N ASN A 51 4.43 -3.58 7.27
CA ASN A 51 5.64 -3.70 6.47
C ASN A 51 6.37 -2.35 6.43
N SER A 52 7.65 -2.35 6.79
CA SER A 52 8.52 -1.16 6.70
C SER A 52 8.49 -0.50 5.30
N SER A 53 8.24 -1.27 4.25
CA SER A 53 8.06 -0.80 2.87
C SER A 53 6.98 0.27 2.76
N TYR A 54 5.87 0.17 3.52
CA TYR A 54 4.79 1.17 3.50
C TYR A 54 5.26 2.52 4.04
N ILE A 55 6.06 2.52 5.11
CA ILE A 55 6.65 3.73 5.67
C ILE A 55 7.62 4.36 4.66
N PHE A 56 8.46 3.54 3.99
CA PHE A 56 9.37 4.03 2.96
C PHE A 56 8.63 4.63 1.76
N ILE A 57 7.54 4.00 1.30
CA ILE A 57 6.71 4.52 0.20
C ILE A 57 6.09 5.86 0.60
N LEU A 58 5.40 5.93 1.73
CA LEU A 58 4.73 7.17 2.19
C LEU A 58 5.74 8.29 2.44
N SER A 59 6.89 7.98 3.05
CA SER A 59 7.96 8.96 3.29
C SER A 59 8.57 9.46 1.98
N SER A 60 8.78 8.58 1.01
CA SER A 60 9.27 8.95 -0.32
C SER A 60 8.29 9.87 -1.04
N ILE A 61 6.98 9.59 -0.97
CA ILE A 61 5.93 10.44 -1.54
C ILE A 61 5.95 11.82 -0.89
N ALA A 62 6.04 11.90 0.44
CA ALA A 62 6.11 13.17 1.16
C ALA A 62 7.35 14.00 0.75
N ILE A 63 8.52 13.37 0.65
CA ILE A 63 9.76 14.02 0.18
C ILE A 63 9.60 14.52 -1.25
N PHE A 64 9.04 13.70 -2.15
CA PHE A 64 8.80 14.07 -3.53
C PHE A 64 7.82 15.22 -3.70
N LEU A 65 6.74 15.24 -2.91
CA LEU A 65 5.80 16.37 -2.84
C LEU A 65 6.50 17.67 -2.44
N LEU A 66 7.32 17.64 -1.38
CA LEU A 66 8.08 18.79 -0.91
C LEU A 66 9.09 19.26 -1.96
N LEU A 67 9.81 18.34 -2.61
CA LEU A 67 10.75 18.65 -3.68
C LEU A 67 10.04 19.31 -4.86
N ILE A 68 8.91 18.77 -5.32
CA ILE A 68 8.12 19.36 -6.41
C ILE A 68 7.62 20.75 -6.02
N ALA A 69 7.09 20.93 -4.81
CA ALA A 69 6.62 22.23 -4.33
C ALA A 69 7.76 23.26 -4.27
N ALA A 70 8.93 22.87 -3.77
CA ALA A 70 10.11 23.73 -3.72
C ALA A 70 10.64 24.08 -5.13
N ILE A 71 10.72 23.10 -6.04
CA ILE A 71 11.09 23.31 -7.44
C ILE A 71 10.09 24.25 -8.13
N ASN A 72 8.80 24.09 -7.84
CA ASN A 72 7.75 24.94 -8.39
C ASN A 72 7.91 26.39 -7.92
N PHE A 73 8.07 26.61 -6.61
CA PHE A 73 8.36 27.94 -6.06
C PHE A 73 9.62 28.54 -6.68
N MET A 74 10.67 27.74 -6.81
CA MET A 74 11.94 28.14 -7.41
C MET A 74 11.77 28.59 -8.86
N ASN A 75 11.00 27.83 -9.65
CA ASN A 75 10.68 28.14 -11.03
C ASN A 75 9.85 29.43 -11.15
N LEU A 76 8.82 29.59 -10.31
CA LEU A 76 7.95 30.78 -10.26
C LEU A 76 8.72 32.03 -9.83
N SER A 77 9.50 31.95 -8.75
CA SER A 77 10.32 33.04 -8.25
C SER A 77 11.36 33.48 -9.28
N THR A 78 11.99 32.54 -9.97
CA THR A 78 12.94 32.82 -11.06
C THR A 78 12.26 33.38 -12.33
N ALA A 79 10.99 33.05 -12.56
CA ALA A 79 10.21 33.59 -13.65
C ALA A 79 9.82 35.06 -13.39
N THR A 80 9.28 35.37 -12.21
CA THR A 80 8.86 36.75 -11.85
C THR A 80 10.03 37.70 -11.56
N SER A 81 11.22 37.14 -11.34
CA SER A 81 12.50 37.84 -11.17
C SER A 81 12.82 38.90 -12.23
N GLY A 82 12.33 38.76 -13.47
CA GLY A 82 12.53 39.74 -14.54
C GLY A 82 12.00 41.14 -14.16
N ASN A 83 10.87 41.20 -13.46
CA ASN A 83 10.26 42.45 -13.02
C ASN A 83 11.07 43.15 -11.93
N ARG A 84 11.88 42.39 -11.18
CA ARG A 84 12.78 42.89 -10.14
C ARG A 84 14.19 43.20 -10.66
N ALA A 85 14.48 42.92 -11.93
CA ALA A 85 15.83 43.09 -12.48
C ALA A 85 16.31 44.55 -12.41
N ARG A 86 15.44 45.52 -12.72
CA ARG A 86 15.76 46.96 -12.66
C ARG A 86 16.11 47.42 -11.25
N GLU A 87 15.34 46.98 -10.25
CA GLU A 87 15.60 47.26 -8.83
C GLU A 87 16.98 46.73 -8.41
N ILE A 88 17.30 45.48 -8.79
CA ILE A 88 18.58 44.84 -8.47
C ILE A 88 19.74 45.54 -9.17
N GLY A 89 19.56 45.95 -10.43
CA GLY A 89 20.53 46.73 -11.19
C GLY A 89 20.86 48.07 -10.52
N ILE A 90 19.84 48.79 -10.05
CA ILE A 90 20.00 50.04 -9.30
C ILE A 90 20.72 49.79 -7.96
N LYS A 91 20.31 48.78 -7.19
CA LYS A 91 20.96 48.43 -5.91
C LYS A 91 22.44 48.11 -6.07
N LYS A 92 22.81 47.36 -7.12
CA LYS A 92 24.22 47.09 -7.43
C LYS A 92 24.99 48.33 -7.89
N ALA A 93 24.37 49.21 -8.67
CA ALA A 93 24.98 50.47 -9.08
C ALA A 93 25.27 51.40 -7.89
N ILE A 94 24.44 51.32 -6.83
CA ILE A 94 24.63 52.05 -5.55
C ILE A 94 25.61 51.30 -4.61
N GLY A 95 26.19 50.17 -5.03
CA GLY A 95 27.25 49.46 -4.31
C GLY A 95 26.79 48.32 -3.39
N VAL A 96 25.54 47.83 -3.51
CA VAL A 96 25.11 46.63 -2.77
C VAL A 96 25.87 45.40 -3.26
N SER A 97 26.57 44.73 -2.34
CA SER A 97 27.34 43.52 -2.67
C SER A 97 26.46 42.33 -3.03
N LYS A 98 27.00 41.41 -3.84
CA LYS A 98 26.34 40.16 -4.25
C LYS A 98 25.84 39.36 -3.04
N HIS A 99 26.67 39.25 -2.00
CA HIS A 99 26.34 38.52 -0.78
C HIS A 99 25.14 39.11 -0.04
N ARG A 100 25.03 40.45 0.03
CA ARG A 100 23.91 41.11 0.71
C ARG A 100 22.58 40.92 -0.03
N LEU A 101 22.61 40.80 -1.36
CA LEU A 101 21.43 40.44 -2.15
C LEU A 101 21.04 38.97 -1.94
N ILE A 102 22.02 38.06 -1.90
CA ILE A 102 21.76 36.63 -1.64
C ILE A 102 21.10 36.44 -0.27
N THR A 103 21.65 37.07 0.78
CA THR A 103 21.08 36.95 2.13
C THR A 103 19.68 37.56 2.23
N GLN A 104 19.42 38.67 1.54
CA GLN A 104 18.07 39.24 1.46
C GLN A 104 17.08 38.27 0.81
N PHE A 105 17.38 37.73 -0.37
CA PHE A 105 16.45 36.84 -1.09
C PHE A 105 16.25 35.49 -0.39
N LEU A 106 17.29 34.96 0.26
CA LEU A 106 17.15 33.79 1.12
C LEU A 106 16.27 34.10 2.34
N GLY A 107 16.42 35.28 2.95
CA GLY A 107 15.55 35.75 4.04
C GLY A 107 14.08 35.87 3.61
N GLU A 108 13.80 36.44 2.45
CA GLU A 108 12.44 36.51 1.88
C GLU A 108 11.86 35.10 1.68
N SER A 109 12.65 34.16 1.14
CA SER A 109 12.22 32.77 0.90
C SER A 109 11.94 32.04 2.22
N LEU A 110 12.78 32.25 3.25
CA LEU A 110 12.59 31.68 4.58
C LEU A 110 11.31 32.21 5.24
N ILE A 111 11.08 33.53 5.22
CA ILE A 111 9.86 34.12 5.79
C ILE A 111 8.61 33.53 5.13
N LEU A 112 8.58 33.45 3.80
CA LEU A 112 7.46 32.85 3.06
C LEU A 112 7.27 31.37 3.40
N THR A 113 8.37 30.63 3.60
CA THR A 113 8.31 29.22 3.98
C THR A 113 7.71 29.04 5.38
N TYR A 114 8.10 29.85 6.35
CA TYR A 114 7.54 29.78 7.70
C TYR A 114 6.08 30.26 7.76
N ILE A 115 5.69 31.26 6.98
CA ILE A 115 4.26 31.62 6.83
C ILE A 115 3.48 30.45 6.25
N SER A 116 4.02 29.78 5.22
CA SER A 116 3.40 28.59 4.62
C SER A 116 3.31 27.43 5.61
N LEU A 117 4.33 27.24 6.45
CA LEU A 117 4.33 26.23 7.51
C LEU A 117 3.23 26.49 8.55
N LEU A 118 3.05 27.74 8.98
CA LEU A 118 1.96 28.12 9.89
C LEU A 118 0.58 27.84 9.27
N LEU A 119 0.41 28.18 7.99
CA LEU A 119 -0.82 27.87 7.25
C LEU A 119 -1.02 26.34 7.12
N ALA A 120 0.05 25.58 6.90
CA ALA A 120 -0.01 24.13 6.82
C ALA A 120 -0.47 23.50 8.15
N ILE A 121 -0.01 24.01 9.30
CA ILE A 121 -0.47 23.56 10.62
C ILE A 121 -1.98 23.78 10.79
N ILE A 122 -2.51 24.93 10.34
CA ILE A 122 -3.96 25.21 10.36
C ILE A 122 -4.72 24.21 9.47
N VAL A 123 -4.21 23.94 8.27
CA VAL A 123 -4.83 22.96 7.35
C VAL A 123 -4.80 21.55 7.96
N VAL A 124 -3.71 21.16 8.61
CA VAL A 124 -3.60 19.87 9.32
C VAL A 124 -4.65 19.78 10.42
N GLU A 125 -4.78 20.78 11.28
CA GLU A 125 -5.81 20.80 12.35
C GLU A 125 -7.22 20.61 11.79
N LEU A 126 -7.54 21.29 10.68
CA LEU A 126 -8.86 21.20 10.05
C LEU A 126 -9.12 19.84 9.37
N THR A 127 -8.07 19.11 9.01
CA THR A 127 -8.17 17.85 8.23
C THR A 127 -7.96 16.60 9.07
N ILE A 128 -7.35 16.70 10.26
CA ILE A 128 -7.14 15.58 11.19
C ILE A 128 -8.42 14.77 11.45
N PRO A 129 -9.60 15.37 11.74
CA PRO A 129 -10.81 14.58 12.01
C PRO A 129 -11.24 13.70 10.84
N ALA A 130 -11.17 14.23 9.62
CA ALA A 130 -11.46 13.48 8.41
C ALA A 130 -10.42 12.39 8.16
N PHE A 131 -9.14 12.69 8.42
CA PHE A 131 -8.05 11.73 8.29
C PHE A 131 -8.15 10.57 9.31
N ASN A 132 -8.52 10.86 10.55
CA ASN A 132 -8.74 9.86 11.60
C ASN A 132 -9.92 8.95 11.26
N THR A 133 -11.03 9.53 10.81
CA THR A 133 -12.20 8.75 10.36
C THR A 133 -11.85 7.83 9.19
N PHE A 134 -11.02 8.32 8.26
CA PHE A 134 -10.59 7.56 7.10
C PHE A 134 -9.61 6.43 7.45
N THR A 135 -8.61 6.72 8.27
CA THR A 135 -7.55 5.75 8.60
C THR A 135 -7.88 4.84 9.79
N GLY A 136 -8.95 5.14 10.53
CA GLY A 136 -9.28 4.46 11.79
C GLY A 136 -8.21 4.69 12.86
N LYS A 137 -7.47 5.81 12.79
CA LYS A 137 -6.40 6.18 13.72
C LYS A 137 -6.81 7.38 14.56
N ASP A 138 -6.13 7.57 15.69
CA ASP A 138 -6.36 8.68 16.61
C ASP A 138 -5.18 9.64 16.63
N PHE A 139 -4.99 10.40 15.55
CA PHE A 139 -4.00 11.48 15.53
C PHE A 139 -4.55 12.75 16.18
N GLU A 140 -3.70 13.39 16.99
CA GLU A 140 -3.99 14.68 17.61
C GLU A 140 -2.90 15.70 17.24
N LEU A 141 -3.30 16.96 17.04
CA LEU A 141 -2.35 18.05 16.77
C LEU A 141 -1.34 18.23 17.92
N ALA A 142 -1.72 17.88 19.15
CA ALA A 142 -0.85 17.91 20.31
C ALA A 142 0.47 17.13 20.11
N ILE A 143 0.47 16.10 19.26
CA ILE A 143 1.67 15.34 18.91
C ILE A 143 2.68 16.27 18.20
N LEU A 144 2.25 17.07 17.23
CA LEU A 144 3.12 18.00 16.50
C LEU A 144 3.65 19.15 17.36
N LEU A 145 2.99 19.43 18.49
CA LEU A 145 3.40 20.46 19.44
C LEU A 145 4.46 19.98 20.44
N ARG A 146 4.82 18.69 20.45
CA ARG A 146 5.92 18.21 21.30
C ARG A 146 7.25 18.83 20.84
N PRO A 147 8.19 19.12 21.77
CA PRO A 147 9.43 19.83 21.45
C PRO A 147 10.24 19.19 20.31
N GLU A 148 10.30 17.86 20.27
CA GLU A 148 10.99 17.08 19.23
C GLU A 148 10.46 17.35 17.81
N TYR A 149 9.13 17.36 17.64
CA TYR A 149 8.50 17.62 16.34
C TYR A 149 8.53 19.10 15.97
N VAL A 150 8.39 20.01 16.95
CA VAL A 150 8.53 21.45 16.70
C VAL A 150 9.93 21.78 16.19
N ILE A 151 10.98 21.25 16.84
CA ILE A 151 12.36 21.42 16.38
C ILE A 151 12.54 20.84 14.97
N SER A 152 11.97 19.65 14.72
CA SER A 152 12.01 19.01 13.40
C SER A 152 11.33 19.84 12.31
N LEU A 153 10.16 20.44 12.59
CA LEU A 153 9.45 21.32 11.67
C LEU A 153 10.20 22.62 11.39
N LEU A 154 10.86 23.19 12.40
CA LEU A 154 11.72 24.37 12.21
C LEU A 154 12.93 24.05 11.32
N ILE A 155 13.60 22.92 11.56
CA ILE A 155 14.71 22.45 10.73
C ILE A 155 14.22 22.17 9.30
N LEU A 156 13.05 21.54 9.15
CA LEU A 156 12.46 21.27 7.84
C LEU A 156 12.16 22.57 7.09
N GLY A 157 11.54 23.56 7.75
CA GLY A 157 11.28 24.88 7.19
C GLY A 157 12.55 25.60 6.75
N LEU A 158 13.63 25.49 7.55
CA LEU A 158 14.95 26.01 7.19
C LEU A 158 15.51 25.33 5.93
N ILE A 159 15.48 23.99 5.87
CA ILE A 159 15.98 23.22 4.73
C ILE A 159 15.20 23.56 3.46
N VAL A 160 13.86 23.54 3.52
CA VAL A 160 12.99 23.82 2.36
C VAL A 160 13.11 25.27 1.91
N GLY A 161 13.18 26.23 2.84
CA GLY A 161 13.32 27.65 2.51
C GLY A 161 14.68 27.98 1.89
N ILE A 162 15.76 27.36 2.38
CA ILE A 162 17.07 27.46 1.74
C ILE A 162 17.03 26.80 0.36
N PHE A 163 16.58 25.55 0.27
CA PHE A 163 16.57 24.79 -0.99
C PHE A 163 15.80 25.51 -2.10
N SER A 164 14.60 26.00 -1.78
CA SER A 164 13.74 26.74 -2.72
C SER A 164 14.27 28.14 -3.06
N GLY A 165 15.02 28.78 -2.15
CA GLY A 165 15.56 30.13 -2.28
C GLY A 165 17.00 30.23 -2.83
N VAL A 166 17.79 29.16 -2.80
CA VAL A 166 19.19 29.14 -3.24
C VAL A 166 19.30 29.50 -4.72
N TYR A 167 18.62 28.78 -5.60
CA TYR A 167 18.75 29.03 -7.04
C TYR A 167 18.29 30.43 -7.45
N PRO A 168 17.12 30.96 -7.02
CA PRO A 168 16.71 32.31 -7.36
C PRO A 168 17.67 33.35 -6.77
N ALA A 169 18.18 33.18 -5.55
CA ALA A 169 19.13 34.10 -4.93
C ALA A 169 20.45 34.18 -5.72
N PHE A 170 21.03 33.06 -6.13
CA PHE A 170 22.25 33.04 -6.95
C PHE A 170 22.01 33.58 -8.36
N TYR A 171 20.86 33.23 -8.96
CA TYR A 171 20.47 33.70 -10.28
C TYR A 171 20.28 35.23 -10.31
N LEU A 172 19.44 35.77 -9.42
CA LEU A 172 19.15 37.19 -9.30
C LEU A 172 20.40 38.01 -8.95
N SER A 173 21.22 37.50 -8.03
CA SER A 173 22.45 38.18 -7.64
C SER A 173 23.54 38.14 -8.72
N SER A 174 23.35 37.40 -9.82
CA SER A 174 24.31 37.36 -10.94
C SER A 174 24.08 38.44 -12.01
N PHE A 175 22.99 39.22 -11.94
CA PHE A 175 22.70 40.23 -12.96
C PHE A 175 23.76 41.32 -13.09
N ASN A 176 24.15 41.65 -14.33
CA ASN A 176 25.08 42.74 -14.62
C ASN A 176 24.31 44.07 -14.81
N PRO A 177 24.60 45.11 -13.99
CA PRO A 177 23.90 46.40 -14.07
C PRO A 177 23.92 47.04 -15.47
N LEU A 178 25.03 46.90 -16.20
CA LEU A 178 25.18 47.49 -17.54
C LEU A 178 24.22 46.89 -18.57
N ASN A 179 23.95 45.59 -18.48
CA ASN A 179 23.06 44.90 -19.42
C ASN A 179 21.58 45.17 -19.09
N VAL A 180 21.26 45.28 -17.80
CA VAL A 180 19.88 45.53 -17.34
C VAL A 180 19.44 46.97 -17.62
N LEU A 181 20.33 47.95 -17.48
CA LEU A 181 20.00 49.37 -17.67
C LEU A 181 19.96 49.80 -19.15
N ASN A 182 20.70 49.12 -20.03
CA ASN A 182 20.71 49.40 -21.48
C ASN A 182 19.60 48.66 -22.26
N GLY A 183 18.61 48.06 -21.59
CA GLY A 183 17.50 47.35 -22.25
C GLY A 183 17.90 46.06 -22.96
N ALA A 184 19.17 45.64 -22.90
CA ALA A 184 19.61 44.36 -23.44
C ALA A 184 19.08 43.23 -22.55
N HIS A 185 17.93 42.67 -22.93
CA HIS A 185 17.28 41.52 -22.27
C HIS A 185 18.07 40.20 -22.48
N GLY A 186 19.40 40.28 -22.51
CA GLY A 186 20.30 39.15 -22.68
C GLY A 186 20.46 38.37 -21.39
N LEU A 187 19.50 37.50 -21.10
CA LEU A 187 19.75 36.37 -20.21
C LEU A 187 20.89 35.52 -20.77
N SER A 188 21.81 35.05 -19.91
CA SER A 188 22.80 34.08 -20.33
C SER A 188 22.09 32.80 -20.80
N ARG A 189 22.57 32.22 -21.90
CA ARG A 189 22.06 31.00 -22.55
C ARG A 189 21.92 29.81 -21.58
N ASN A 190 22.60 29.84 -20.42
CA ASN A 190 22.59 28.80 -19.40
C ASN A 190 21.35 28.79 -18.48
N SER A 191 20.60 29.89 -18.34
CA SER A 191 19.46 29.93 -17.41
C SER A 191 18.23 29.14 -17.87
N GLY A 192 18.11 28.90 -19.18
CA GLY A 192 17.06 28.07 -19.75
C GLY A 192 17.27 26.58 -19.49
N LEU A 193 18.53 26.11 -19.47
CA LEU A 193 18.85 24.68 -19.30
C LEU A 193 18.53 24.18 -17.89
N ALA A 194 18.93 24.91 -16.85
CA ALA A 194 18.65 24.53 -15.47
C ALA A 194 17.14 24.37 -15.21
N ARG A 195 16.33 25.31 -15.71
CA ARG A 195 14.86 25.25 -15.66
C ARG A 195 14.29 24.02 -16.36
N LYS A 196 14.81 23.69 -17.55
CA LYS A 196 14.40 22.48 -18.27
C LYS A 196 14.68 21.21 -17.47
N ILE A 197 15.87 21.11 -16.87
CA ILE A 197 16.25 19.98 -16.01
C ILE A 197 15.28 19.86 -14.83
N LEU A 198 14.96 20.96 -14.17
CA LEU A 198 14.03 20.98 -13.04
C LEU A 198 12.61 20.55 -13.43
N VAL A 199 12.14 20.98 -14.59
CA VAL A 199 10.85 20.54 -15.14
C VAL A 199 10.88 19.05 -15.46
N VAL A 200 11.96 18.54 -16.05
CA VAL A 200 12.13 17.10 -16.31
C VAL A 200 12.08 16.31 -15.01
N ILE A 201 12.84 16.70 -13.98
CA ILE A 201 12.84 16.04 -12.66
C ILE A 201 11.42 16.02 -12.06
N GLN A 202 10.71 17.14 -12.11
CA GLN A 202 9.34 17.25 -11.62
C GLN A 202 8.41 16.24 -12.32
N PHE A 203 8.47 16.15 -13.65
CA PHE A 203 7.66 15.20 -14.40
C PHE A 203 8.10 13.74 -14.21
N VAL A 204 9.40 13.47 -14.04
CA VAL A 204 9.88 12.11 -13.70
C VAL A 204 9.22 11.64 -12.41
N ILE A 205 9.22 12.49 -11.38
CA ILE A 205 8.58 12.18 -10.09
C ILE A 205 7.08 12.01 -10.26
N SER A 206 6.39 12.90 -10.98
CA SER A 206 4.94 12.79 -11.21
C SER A 206 4.57 11.50 -11.95
N ILE A 207 5.28 11.17 -13.02
CA ILE A 207 5.01 9.97 -13.83
C ILE A 207 5.28 8.71 -13.01
N ASN A 208 6.38 8.65 -12.25
CA ASN A 208 6.68 7.53 -11.36
C ASN A 208 5.55 7.28 -10.35
N LEU A 209 5.01 8.35 -9.75
CA LEU A 209 3.92 8.21 -8.78
C LEU A 209 2.61 7.76 -9.42
N ILE A 210 2.30 8.23 -10.63
CA ILE A 210 1.13 7.74 -11.40
C ILE A 210 1.29 6.24 -11.69
N ILE A 211 2.47 5.82 -12.15
CA ILE A 211 2.74 4.39 -12.42
C ILE A 211 2.61 3.58 -11.13
N GLY A 212 3.24 4.03 -10.03
CA GLY A 212 3.16 3.36 -8.73
C GLY A 212 1.73 3.21 -8.24
N THR A 213 0.92 4.27 -8.34
CA THR A 213 -0.50 4.23 -7.95
C THR A 213 -1.31 3.26 -8.80
N MET A 214 -1.10 3.26 -10.13
CA MET A 214 -1.76 2.31 -11.02
C MET A 214 -1.38 0.86 -10.69
N VAL A 215 -0.11 0.60 -10.38
CA VAL A 215 0.36 -0.75 -10.03
C VAL A 215 -0.17 -1.19 -8.67
N ILE A 216 -0.15 -0.33 -7.64
CA ILE A 216 -0.73 -0.62 -6.32
C ILE A 216 -2.21 -0.96 -6.47
N PHE A 217 -2.97 -0.15 -7.24
CA PHE A 217 -4.38 -0.39 -7.49
C PHE A 217 -4.62 -1.71 -8.22
N ASN A 218 -3.80 -2.02 -9.23
CA ASN A 218 -3.91 -3.27 -9.97
C ASN A 218 -3.53 -4.49 -9.13
N GLN A 219 -2.49 -4.38 -8.30
CA GLN A 219 -2.07 -5.43 -7.36
C GLN A 219 -3.16 -5.70 -6.32
N LEU A 220 -3.78 -4.65 -5.77
CA LEU A 220 -4.86 -4.78 -4.81
C LEU A 220 -6.09 -5.45 -5.42
N ASN A 221 -6.50 -5.06 -6.63
CA ASN A 221 -7.60 -5.74 -7.32
C ASN A 221 -7.26 -7.20 -7.63
N TYR A 222 -6.02 -7.47 -8.03
CA TYR A 222 -5.56 -8.84 -8.26
C TYR A 222 -5.67 -9.71 -7.00
N LEU A 223 -5.32 -9.17 -5.82
CA LEU A 223 -5.49 -9.87 -4.55
C LEU A 223 -6.98 -10.05 -4.17
N LYS A 224 -7.83 -9.06 -4.45
CA LYS A 224 -9.28 -9.13 -4.14
C LYS A 224 -10.01 -10.15 -5.01
N ASP A 225 -9.61 -10.29 -6.26
CA ASP A 225 -10.21 -11.19 -7.26
C ASP A 225 -9.51 -12.55 -7.34
N ALA A 226 -8.44 -12.76 -6.55
CA ALA A 226 -7.72 -14.03 -6.51
C ALA A 226 -8.67 -15.16 -6.10
N LYS A 227 -8.57 -16.29 -6.82
CA LYS A 227 -9.31 -17.50 -6.47
C LYS A 227 -8.75 -18.04 -5.16
N LEU A 228 -9.53 -17.92 -4.10
CA LEU A 228 -9.12 -18.37 -2.77
C LEU A 228 -9.11 -19.90 -2.61
N GLY A 229 -9.70 -20.64 -3.55
CA GLY A 229 -9.88 -22.09 -3.46
C GLY A 229 -11.02 -22.51 -2.53
N PHE A 230 -11.79 -21.55 -1.99
CA PHE A 230 -12.99 -21.76 -1.19
C PHE A 230 -13.98 -20.59 -1.38
N ASN A 231 -15.23 -20.80 -0.98
CA ASN A 231 -16.30 -19.81 -1.01
C ASN A 231 -16.38 -19.04 0.32
N LYS A 232 -16.32 -17.71 0.25
CA LYS A 232 -16.40 -16.80 1.41
C LYS A 232 -17.76 -16.10 1.53
N GLU A 233 -18.63 -16.22 0.53
CA GLU A 233 -19.87 -15.47 0.42
C GLU A 233 -20.97 -16.06 1.30
N ASN A 234 -21.74 -15.17 1.97
CA ASN A 234 -22.87 -15.55 2.81
C ASN A 234 -22.50 -16.56 3.91
N ILE A 235 -21.34 -16.37 4.53
CA ILE A 235 -20.87 -17.15 5.69
C ILE A 235 -20.73 -16.22 6.89
N MET A 236 -21.50 -16.52 7.93
CA MET A 236 -21.38 -15.89 9.25
C MET A 236 -20.52 -16.78 10.14
N VAL A 237 -19.51 -16.18 10.76
CA VAL A 237 -18.61 -16.84 11.71
C VAL A 237 -18.96 -16.35 13.11
N VAL A 238 -19.15 -17.29 14.03
CA VAL A 238 -19.52 -17.04 15.43
C VAL A 238 -18.43 -17.64 16.33
N PRO A 239 -17.71 -16.83 17.12
CA PRO A 239 -16.78 -17.34 18.11
C PRO A 239 -17.57 -18.05 19.22
N VAL A 240 -17.24 -19.32 19.44
CA VAL A 240 -17.85 -20.16 20.48
C VAL A 240 -16.82 -20.64 21.51
N ASN A 241 -15.55 -20.31 21.33
CA ASN A 241 -14.47 -20.67 22.25
C ASN A 241 -14.84 -20.32 23.70
N ARG A 242 -14.61 -21.27 24.62
CA ARG A 242 -14.90 -21.11 26.06
C ARG A 242 -16.38 -20.82 26.38
N THR A 243 -17.29 -21.29 25.54
CA THR A 243 -18.75 -21.29 25.80
C THR A 243 -19.28 -22.71 26.00
N PRO A 244 -20.48 -22.90 26.59
CA PRO A 244 -21.14 -24.21 26.66
C PRO A 244 -21.46 -24.82 25.28
N ILE A 245 -21.56 -24.00 24.23
CA ILE A 245 -21.88 -24.44 22.85
C ILE A 245 -20.87 -25.47 22.36
N VAL A 246 -19.60 -25.31 22.73
CA VAL A 246 -18.52 -26.21 22.31
C VAL A 246 -18.77 -27.68 22.69
N ARG A 247 -19.43 -27.93 23.83
CA ARG A 247 -19.82 -29.28 24.28
C ARG A 247 -21.18 -29.73 23.76
N SER A 248 -21.95 -28.81 23.19
CA SER A 248 -23.32 -29.02 22.72
C SER A 248 -23.47 -28.69 21.24
N TYR A 249 -22.35 -28.73 20.50
CA TYR A 249 -22.26 -28.29 19.12
C TYR A 249 -23.28 -28.99 18.22
N ASP A 250 -23.42 -30.32 18.34
CA ASP A 250 -24.38 -31.08 17.52
C ASP A 250 -25.83 -30.63 17.72
N ALA A 251 -26.23 -30.33 18.96
CA ALA A 251 -27.57 -29.84 19.26
C ALA A 251 -27.77 -28.41 18.77
N PHE A 252 -26.77 -27.55 19.02
CA PHE A 252 -26.75 -26.16 18.56
C PHE A 252 -26.84 -26.07 17.03
N SER A 253 -26.01 -26.82 16.31
CA SER A 253 -25.99 -26.89 14.85
C SER A 253 -27.33 -27.38 14.29
N LYS A 254 -27.91 -28.45 14.86
CA LYS A 254 -29.23 -28.94 14.45
C LYS A 254 -30.36 -27.95 14.70
N GLU A 255 -30.32 -27.19 15.79
CA GLU A 255 -31.32 -26.15 16.07
C GLU A 255 -31.22 -24.99 15.08
N LEU A 256 -29.99 -24.54 14.75
CA LEU A 256 -29.77 -23.54 13.71
C LEU A 256 -30.28 -23.99 12.34
N MET A 257 -30.01 -25.24 11.95
CA MET A 257 -30.45 -25.79 10.66
C MET A 257 -31.99 -26.01 10.56
N GLN A 258 -32.77 -25.73 11.62
CA GLN A 258 -34.23 -25.71 11.51
C GLN A 258 -34.74 -24.52 10.68
N ASP A 259 -33.93 -23.47 10.55
CA ASP A 259 -34.22 -22.34 9.68
C ASP A 259 -33.84 -22.68 8.23
N SER A 260 -34.82 -22.75 7.33
CA SER A 260 -34.61 -23.02 5.90
C SER A 260 -33.67 -22.06 5.18
N ARG A 261 -33.35 -20.90 5.78
CA ARG A 261 -32.39 -19.92 5.24
C ARG A 261 -30.94 -20.27 5.55
N ILE A 262 -30.70 -21.20 6.46
CA ILE A 262 -29.37 -21.71 6.80
C ILE A 262 -29.16 -23.01 6.02
N PHE A 263 -28.17 -23.02 5.13
CA PHE A 263 -27.88 -24.15 4.26
C PHE A 263 -26.95 -25.16 4.92
N ASN A 264 -25.96 -24.70 5.68
CA ASN A 264 -25.03 -25.57 6.38
C ASN A 264 -24.45 -24.89 7.63
N VAL A 265 -24.09 -25.68 8.63
CA VAL A 265 -23.46 -25.21 9.87
C VAL A 265 -22.30 -26.13 10.22
N THR A 266 -21.07 -25.61 10.12
CA THR A 266 -19.84 -26.34 10.43
C THR A 266 -19.09 -25.67 11.59
N ALA A 267 -18.06 -26.34 12.12
CA ALA A 267 -17.18 -25.76 13.12
C ALA A 267 -15.71 -25.98 12.78
N MET A 268 -14.86 -25.10 13.30
CA MET A 268 -13.43 -25.07 13.06
C MET A 268 -12.67 -24.52 14.27
N ASP A 269 -11.39 -24.85 14.36
CA ASP A 269 -10.48 -24.34 15.38
C ASP A 269 -9.84 -22.99 15.03
N ASP A 270 -9.78 -22.63 13.75
CA ASP A 270 -9.35 -21.31 13.30
C ASP A 270 -10.05 -20.83 12.04
N ILE A 271 -10.01 -19.53 11.78
CA ILE A 271 -10.69 -18.89 10.64
C ILE A 271 -9.73 -18.68 9.46
N PHE A 272 -10.24 -18.70 8.22
CA PHE A 272 -9.43 -18.35 7.06
C PHE A 272 -8.81 -16.95 7.19
N GLY A 273 -7.57 -16.81 6.73
CA GLY A 273 -6.83 -15.56 6.74
C GLY A 273 -5.97 -15.32 7.99
N ALA A 274 -6.11 -16.15 9.03
CA ALA A 274 -5.22 -16.16 10.19
C ALA A 274 -4.05 -17.15 10.01
N ALA A 275 -3.00 -17.01 10.82
CA ALA A 275 -1.96 -18.03 10.94
C ALA A 275 -2.54 -19.29 11.64
N HIS A 276 -2.30 -20.46 11.06
CA HIS A 276 -2.85 -21.74 11.54
C HIS A 276 -1.85 -22.50 12.38
N ASN A 277 -2.34 -23.25 13.36
CA ASN A 277 -1.45 -24.03 14.19
C ASN A 277 -0.81 -25.11 13.33
N THR A 278 0.49 -25.32 13.53
CA THR A 278 1.14 -26.48 12.95
C THR A 278 0.95 -27.68 13.86
N HIS A 279 0.49 -28.79 13.31
CA HIS A 279 0.33 -30.05 14.04
C HIS A 279 1.44 -31.01 13.64
N GLU A 280 1.84 -31.84 14.59
CA GLU A 280 2.88 -32.85 14.40
C GLU A 280 2.34 -34.09 13.66
N PHE A 281 3.05 -34.47 12.60
CA PHE A 281 2.77 -35.66 11.82
C PHE A 281 4.05 -36.42 11.51
N ARG A 282 3.91 -37.73 11.33
CA ARG A 282 4.92 -38.61 10.72
C ARG A 282 4.33 -39.19 9.43
N PRO A 283 4.55 -38.52 8.29
CA PRO A 283 4.15 -39.00 6.98
C PRO A 283 4.88 -40.30 6.59
N GLU A 284 4.20 -41.16 5.86
CA GLU A 284 4.80 -42.31 5.19
C GLU A 284 5.89 -41.86 4.20
N GLY A 285 7.08 -42.46 4.30
CA GLY A 285 8.22 -42.17 3.43
C GLY A 285 9.32 -41.33 4.08
N LEU A 286 9.07 -40.79 5.27
CA LEU A 286 10.07 -40.13 6.11
C LEU A 286 10.58 -41.07 7.23
N PRO A 287 11.78 -40.81 7.79
CA PRO A 287 12.31 -41.60 8.91
C PRO A 287 11.33 -41.67 10.09
N GLU A 288 11.12 -42.86 10.67
CA GLU A 288 10.10 -43.06 11.73
C GLU A 288 10.39 -42.26 13.02
N ASP A 289 11.61 -41.80 13.23
CA ASP A 289 12.05 -41.01 14.37
C ASP A 289 11.82 -39.50 14.21
N GLN A 290 11.54 -39.00 13.01
CA GLN A 290 11.39 -37.57 12.72
C GLN A 290 9.94 -37.12 12.66
N TRP A 291 9.55 -36.20 13.53
CA TRP A 291 8.26 -35.49 13.44
C TRP A 291 8.39 -34.29 12.50
N GLN A 292 7.33 -34.08 11.71
CA GLN A 292 7.17 -32.91 10.86
C GLN A 292 5.98 -32.09 11.33
N PHE A 293 6.08 -30.76 11.21
CA PHE A 293 5.03 -29.84 11.62
C PHE A 293 4.40 -29.24 10.38
N TYR A 294 3.09 -29.45 10.22
CA TYR A 294 2.34 -28.92 9.07
C TYR A 294 1.15 -28.09 9.55
N PRO A 295 0.87 -26.95 8.91
CA PRO A 295 -0.37 -26.21 9.14
C PRO A 295 -1.58 -27.12 9.02
N ALA A 296 -2.43 -27.10 10.04
CA ALA A 296 -3.62 -27.94 10.07
C ALA A 296 -4.80 -27.23 10.73
N MET A 297 -6.00 -27.59 10.31
CA MET A 297 -7.24 -27.23 11.00
C MET A 297 -7.96 -28.47 11.50
N VAL A 298 -8.51 -28.37 12.70
CA VAL A 298 -9.53 -29.29 13.20
C VAL A 298 -10.90 -28.79 12.76
N VAL A 299 -11.57 -29.57 11.92
CA VAL A 299 -12.84 -29.23 11.28
C VAL A 299 -13.93 -30.25 11.61
N MET A 300 -15.17 -29.94 11.24
CA MET A 300 -16.29 -30.89 11.25
C MET A 300 -16.54 -31.50 9.86
N TRP A 301 -17.30 -32.59 9.80
CA TRP A 301 -17.48 -33.41 8.58
C TRP A 301 -18.06 -32.65 7.38
N ASN A 302 -18.80 -31.57 7.61
CA ASN A 302 -19.45 -30.75 6.57
C ASN A 302 -18.66 -29.47 6.22
N PHE A 303 -17.39 -29.38 6.64
CA PHE A 303 -16.56 -28.20 6.42
C PHE A 303 -16.32 -27.93 4.94
N VAL A 304 -15.86 -28.94 4.20
CA VAL A 304 -15.56 -28.86 2.76
C VAL A 304 -16.81 -28.43 1.97
N GLU A 305 -17.97 -29.04 2.26
CA GLU A 305 -19.26 -28.66 1.67
C GLU A 305 -19.68 -27.22 2.02
N THR A 306 -19.49 -26.79 3.27
CA THR A 306 -19.85 -25.43 3.71
C THR A 306 -19.07 -24.39 2.92
N PHE A 307 -17.78 -24.64 2.69
CA PHE A 307 -16.87 -23.72 2.01
C PHE A 307 -16.73 -23.98 0.51
N ASP A 308 -17.51 -24.90 -0.08
CA ASP A 308 -17.42 -25.31 -1.48
C ASP A 308 -15.97 -25.62 -1.93
N ILE A 309 -15.20 -26.31 -1.07
CA ILE A 309 -13.84 -26.76 -1.39
C ILE A 309 -13.92 -27.98 -2.29
N GLU A 310 -13.14 -28.02 -3.37
CA GLU A 310 -13.17 -29.09 -4.37
C GLU A 310 -12.33 -30.28 -3.91
N ILE A 311 -12.93 -31.48 -3.94
CA ILE A 311 -12.21 -32.75 -3.76
C ILE A 311 -11.66 -33.18 -5.12
N VAL A 312 -10.33 -33.16 -5.25
CA VAL A 312 -9.62 -33.48 -6.49
C VAL A 312 -9.37 -34.99 -6.61
N ALA A 313 -9.15 -35.70 -5.49
CA ALA A 313 -9.03 -37.15 -5.45
C ALA A 313 -9.59 -37.74 -4.15
N GLY A 314 -10.04 -39.00 -4.18
CA GLY A 314 -10.59 -39.68 -3.01
C GLY A 314 -12.01 -39.22 -2.67
N ARG A 315 -12.28 -38.91 -1.40
CA ARG A 315 -13.60 -38.49 -0.92
C ARG A 315 -13.51 -37.52 0.27
N ASP A 316 -14.61 -36.82 0.51
CA ASP A 316 -14.84 -36.02 1.72
C ASP A 316 -15.19 -36.90 2.95
N TYR A 317 -15.24 -36.26 4.10
CA TYR A 317 -15.80 -36.78 5.34
C TYR A 317 -17.29 -37.11 5.18
N SER A 318 -17.77 -38.10 5.95
CA SER A 318 -19.19 -38.46 5.97
C SER A 318 -19.72 -38.54 7.40
N GLU A 319 -20.85 -37.90 7.68
CA GLU A 319 -21.56 -38.00 8.98
C GLU A 319 -21.85 -39.47 9.35
N THR A 320 -22.11 -40.31 8.37
CA THR A 320 -22.48 -41.71 8.58
C THR A 320 -21.30 -42.63 8.91
N ASN A 321 -20.07 -42.21 8.57
CA ASN A 321 -18.88 -43.04 8.74
C ASN A 321 -18.15 -42.70 10.04
N LYS A 322 -18.42 -43.49 11.08
CA LYS A 322 -17.83 -43.30 12.42
C LYS A 322 -16.32 -43.49 12.50
N SER A 323 -15.69 -44.09 11.48
CA SER A 323 -14.24 -44.27 11.48
C SER A 323 -13.47 -43.07 10.96
N ASP A 324 -14.15 -42.16 10.25
CA ASP A 324 -13.52 -40.99 9.63
C ASP A 324 -12.89 -40.05 10.66
N PRO A 325 -13.58 -39.64 11.75
CA PRO A 325 -13.00 -38.72 12.74
C PRO A 325 -11.81 -39.28 13.52
N ALA A 326 -11.58 -40.59 13.46
CA ALA A 326 -10.54 -41.27 14.22
C ALA A 326 -9.30 -41.61 13.39
N LYS A 327 -9.44 -41.67 12.06
CA LYS A 327 -8.44 -42.27 11.16
C LYS A 327 -8.23 -41.53 9.86
N GLY A 328 -9.02 -40.50 9.59
CA GLY A 328 -9.07 -39.85 8.29
C GLY A 328 -8.56 -38.43 8.32
N ILE A 329 -7.71 -38.08 7.36
CA ILE A 329 -7.33 -36.70 7.07
C ILE A 329 -7.58 -36.36 5.60
N LEU A 330 -7.80 -35.08 5.33
CA LEU A 330 -7.72 -34.52 3.99
C LEU A 330 -6.47 -33.66 3.88
N ILE A 331 -5.85 -33.67 2.71
CA ILE A 331 -4.67 -32.86 2.42
C ILE A 331 -4.88 -32.08 1.13
N ASN A 332 -4.17 -30.97 0.93
CA ASN A 332 -4.21 -30.26 -0.35
C ASN A 332 -3.19 -30.79 -1.38
N GLU A 333 -3.33 -30.37 -2.63
CA GLU A 333 -2.39 -30.73 -3.71
C GLU A 333 -0.95 -30.29 -3.40
N ALA A 334 -0.76 -29.17 -2.70
CA ALA A 334 0.55 -28.71 -2.25
C ALA A 334 1.24 -29.71 -1.32
N MET A 335 0.50 -30.39 -0.45
CA MET A 335 1.04 -31.47 0.38
C MET A 335 1.51 -32.64 -0.48
N VAL A 336 0.73 -33.06 -1.48
CA VAL A 336 1.10 -34.15 -2.41
C VAL A 336 2.42 -33.83 -3.12
N ARG A 337 2.54 -32.59 -3.63
CA ARG A 337 3.77 -32.10 -4.28
C ARG A 337 4.94 -32.02 -3.31
N HIS A 338 4.72 -31.54 -2.09
CA HIS A 338 5.75 -31.43 -1.06
C HIS A 338 6.31 -32.78 -0.64
N MET A 339 5.45 -33.80 -0.53
CA MET A 339 5.84 -35.18 -0.23
C MET A 339 6.50 -35.90 -1.42
N GLY A 340 6.50 -35.29 -2.61
CA GLY A 340 7.06 -35.90 -3.82
C GLY A 340 6.28 -37.11 -4.33
N TRP A 341 4.98 -37.19 -4.04
CA TRP A 341 4.13 -38.28 -4.54
C TRP A 341 3.75 -38.07 -6.00
N GLU A 342 3.61 -39.17 -6.75
CA GLU A 342 3.45 -39.14 -8.21
C GLU A 342 2.13 -38.51 -8.68
N SER A 343 1.04 -38.68 -7.92
CA SER A 343 -0.27 -38.10 -8.23
C SER A 343 -1.14 -37.94 -6.98
N ASN A 344 -2.23 -37.16 -7.11
CA ASN A 344 -3.22 -36.98 -6.05
C ASN A 344 -3.89 -38.32 -5.65
N GLU A 345 -4.08 -39.25 -6.58
CA GLU A 345 -4.60 -40.59 -6.31
C GLU A 345 -3.61 -41.46 -5.54
N ALA A 346 -2.30 -41.32 -5.81
CA ALA A 346 -1.25 -42.06 -5.10
C ALA A 346 -1.12 -41.66 -3.63
N ALA A 347 -1.61 -40.46 -3.28
CA ALA A 347 -1.68 -39.97 -1.91
C ALA A 347 -2.73 -40.74 -1.07
N ILE A 348 -3.79 -41.25 -1.70
CA ILE A 348 -4.91 -41.86 -0.99
C ILE A 348 -4.46 -43.14 -0.27
N GLY A 349 -4.79 -43.22 1.02
CA GLY A 349 -4.44 -44.34 1.91
C GLY A 349 -3.04 -44.25 2.52
N LYS A 350 -2.21 -43.27 2.14
CA LYS A 350 -0.91 -43.01 2.77
C LYS A 350 -1.08 -42.73 4.25
N LYS A 351 -0.15 -43.24 5.06
CA LYS A 351 -0.19 -43.10 6.51
C LYS A 351 0.36 -41.75 6.95
N PHE A 352 -0.36 -41.12 7.88
CA PHE A 352 0.06 -39.93 8.61
C PHE A 352 -0.12 -40.23 10.10
N LYS A 353 0.95 -40.53 10.81
CA LYS A 353 0.85 -40.79 12.25
C LYS A 353 0.88 -39.46 13.01
N SER A 354 -0.15 -39.17 13.79
CA SER A 354 -0.27 -37.99 14.67
C SER A 354 -0.21 -38.43 16.14
N LEU A 355 -0.25 -37.47 17.09
CA LEU A 355 -0.42 -37.82 18.51
C LEU A 355 -1.77 -38.50 18.80
N SER A 356 -2.79 -38.30 17.94
CA SER A 356 -4.11 -38.93 18.06
C SER A 356 -4.12 -40.39 17.55
N GLY A 357 -3.11 -40.82 16.80
CA GLY A 357 -2.98 -42.20 16.33
C GLY A 357 -2.45 -42.32 14.90
N GLU A 358 -2.75 -43.45 14.26
CA GLU A 358 -2.38 -43.69 12.86
C GLU A 358 -3.54 -43.25 11.94
N GLU A 359 -3.42 -42.03 11.41
CA GLU A 359 -4.36 -41.45 10.45
C GLU A 359 -3.93 -41.81 9.01
N ARG A 360 -4.86 -41.63 8.06
CA ARG A 360 -4.68 -41.93 6.65
C ARG A 360 -5.32 -40.86 5.79
N VAL A 361 -4.67 -40.58 4.66
CA VAL A 361 -5.20 -39.66 3.65
C VAL A 361 -6.44 -40.28 3.00
N MET A 362 -7.60 -39.67 3.17
CA MET A 362 -8.86 -40.13 2.58
C MET A 362 -9.25 -39.40 1.30
N GLY A 363 -8.77 -38.17 1.16
CA GLY A 363 -9.04 -37.30 0.04
C GLY A 363 -7.97 -36.24 -0.11
N VAL A 364 -7.82 -35.78 -1.35
CA VAL A 364 -7.00 -34.62 -1.71
C VAL A 364 -7.95 -33.52 -2.16
N ILE A 365 -7.87 -32.36 -1.51
CA ILE A 365 -8.61 -31.14 -1.88
C ILE A 365 -7.75 -30.23 -2.76
N ASN A 366 -8.39 -29.34 -3.53
CA ASN A 366 -7.68 -28.32 -4.29
C ASN A 366 -6.84 -27.43 -3.36
N ASP A 367 -5.82 -26.82 -3.92
CA ASP A 367 -5.10 -25.78 -3.18
C ASP A 367 -6.04 -24.62 -2.83
N PHE A 368 -6.02 -24.22 -1.56
CA PHE A 368 -6.80 -23.11 -1.04
C PHE A 368 -5.93 -22.24 -0.12
N HIS A 369 -6.34 -20.98 0.02
CA HIS A 369 -5.63 -19.97 0.79
C HIS A 369 -6.12 -19.96 2.23
N ALA A 370 -5.57 -20.86 3.05
CA ALA A 370 -5.86 -20.89 4.48
C ALA A 370 -5.40 -19.59 5.18
N THR A 371 -4.28 -19.00 4.74
CA THR A 371 -3.66 -17.79 5.30
C THR A 371 -3.82 -16.59 4.34
N SER A 372 -3.10 -15.49 4.61
CA SER A 372 -3.06 -14.32 3.73
C SER A 372 -2.48 -14.63 2.34
N LEU A 373 -2.97 -13.95 1.29
CA LEU A 373 -2.44 -14.05 -0.08
C LEU A 373 -1.04 -13.46 -0.26
N HIS A 374 -0.45 -12.92 0.81
CA HIS A 374 0.97 -12.59 0.82
C HIS A 374 1.85 -13.84 0.66
N GLU A 375 1.35 -15.00 1.06
CA GLU A 375 2.07 -16.28 1.02
C GLU A 375 1.45 -17.25 0.00
N ALA A 376 2.31 -18.10 -0.57
CA ALA A 376 1.87 -19.19 -1.43
C ALA A 376 1.07 -20.23 -0.63
N SER A 377 0.14 -20.93 -1.28
CA SER A 377 -0.58 -22.04 -0.66
C SER A 377 0.40 -23.21 -0.41
N GLY A 378 0.80 -23.37 0.85
CA GLY A 378 1.71 -24.43 1.29
C GLY A 378 0.99 -25.75 1.61
N PRO A 379 1.75 -26.78 2.03
CA PRO A 379 1.18 -28.04 2.51
C PRO A 379 0.20 -27.80 3.66
N PHE A 380 -1.01 -28.36 3.56
CA PHE A 380 -2.07 -28.16 4.55
C PHE A 380 -2.83 -29.46 4.84
N VAL A 381 -3.27 -29.62 6.10
CA VAL A 381 -4.05 -30.78 6.55
C VAL A 381 -5.38 -30.34 7.16
N LEU A 382 -6.50 -30.92 6.71
CA LEU A 382 -7.77 -30.86 7.44
C LEU A 382 -7.94 -32.15 8.22
N ASN A 383 -8.02 -32.04 9.55
CA ASN A 383 -8.18 -33.15 10.46
C ASN A 383 -9.54 -33.07 11.17
N MET A 384 -10.09 -34.22 11.56
CA MET A 384 -11.25 -34.32 12.44
C MET A 384 -10.84 -35.00 13.74
N LYS A 385 -11.50 -34.68 14.85
CA LYS A 385 -11.28 -35.37 16.14
C LYS A 385 -12.50 -36.19 16.51
N GLU A 386 -12.28 -37.40 17.01
CA GLU A 386 -13.35 -38.29 17.49
C GLU A 386 -13.72 -37.99 18.95
N ASN A 387 -12.72 -37.68 19.78
CA ASN A 387 -12.91 -37.55 21.22
C ASN A 387 -13.66 -36.23 21.56
N PRO A 388 -14.83 -36.27 22.22
CA PRO A 388 -15.56 -35.06 22.61
C PRO A 388 -14.75 -34.07 23.43
N GLY A 389 -13.79 -34.55 24.23
CA GLY A 389 -12.88 -33.69 24.98
C GLY A 389 -11.91 -32.92 24.09
N GLU A 390 -11.40 -33.55 23.03
CA GLU A 390 -10.53 -32.91 22.04
C GLU A 390 -11.31 -31.96 21.14
N ILE A 391 -12.47 -32.39 20.63
CA ILE A 391 -13.38 -31.50 19.89
C ILE A 391 -13.66 -30.26 20.73
N ALA A 392 -13.95 -30.43 22.02
CA ALA A 392 -14.24 -29.30 22.89
C ALA A 392 -13.03 -28.40 23.21
N TRP A 393 -11.81 -28.92 23.02
CA TRP A 393 -10.57 -28.16 23.18
C TRP A 393 -10.25 -27.32 21.94
N PHE A 394 -10.41 -27.92 20.76
CA PHE A 394 -10.04 -27.29 19.48
C PHE A 394 -11.13 -26.37 18.94
N LEU A 395 -12.42 -26.68 19.14
CA LEU A 395 -13.51 -25.93 18.51
C LEU A 395 -13.60 -24.50 19.05
N LYS A 396 -13.24 -23.53 18.19
CA LYS A 396 -13.24 -22.10 18.54
C LYS A 396 -14.32 -21.31 17.81
N TYR A 397 -14.68 -21.73 16.59
CA TYR A 397 -15.60 -21.00 15.72
C TYR A 397 -16.66 -21.92 15.12
N VAL A 398 -17.85 -21.37 14.92
CA VAL A 398 -18.92 -21.98 14.13
C VAL A 398 -19.14 -21.12 12.89
N ALA A 399 -19.14 -21.74 11.71
CA ALA A 399 -19.48 -21.09 10.46
C ALA A 399 -20.86 -21.52 9.97
N ILE A 400 -21.65 -20.54 9.58
CA ILE A 400 -23.05 -20.68 9.21
C ILE A 400 -23.19 -20.15 7.78
N LYS A 401 -23.40 -21.06 6.82
CA LYS A 401 -23.69 -20.70 5.42
C LYS A 401 -25.18 -20.44 5.28
N TYR A 402 -25.54 -19.29 4.73
CA TYR A 402 -26.93 -18.85 4.67
C TYR A 402 -27.31 -18.31 3.30
N GLN A 403 -28.61 -18.10 3.11
CA GLN A 403 -29.18 -17.56 1.88
C GLN A 403 -28.83 -16.08 1.70
N ALA A 404 -28.27 -15.72 0.54
CA ALA A 404 -27.97 -14.33 0.19
C ALA A 404 -29.19 -13.39 0.34
N GLY A 405 -28.98 -12.22 0.93
CA GLY A 405 -30.03 -11.21 1.14
C GLY A 405 -30.94 -11.47 2.35
N LYS A 406 -30.58 -12.42 3.23
CA LYS A 406 -31.31 -12.79 4.46
C LYS A 406 -30.48 -12.59 5.73
N GLU A 407 -29.48 -11.72 5.67
CA GLU A 407 -28.50 -11.49 6.73
C GLU A 407 -29.18 -11.16 8.06
N GLN A 408 -30.08 -10.17 8.06
CA GLN A 408 -30.71 -9.68 9.28
C GLN A 408 -31.60 -10.73 9.95
N GLU A 409 -32.34 -11.50 9.16
CA GLU A 409 -33.18 -12.53 9.73
C GLU A 409 -32.39 -13.73 10.25
N VAL A 410 -31.28 -14.08 9.60
CA VAL A 410 -30.34 -15.11 10.08
C VAL A 410 -29.66 -14.65 11.36
N ILE A 411 -29.16 -13.41 11.43
CA ILE A 411 -28.60 -12.82 12.66
C ILE A 411 -29.61 -12.93 13.81
N SER A 412 -30.88 -12.58 13.57
CA SER A 412 -31.93 -12.65 14.59
C SER A 412 -32.19 -14.08 15.06
N HIS A 413 -32.24 -15.04 14.13
CA HIS A 413 -32.43 -16.46 14.45
C HIS A 413 -31.24 -17.03 15.24
N VAL A 414 -30.01 -16.80 14.77
CA VAL A 414 -28.77 -17.25 15.42
C VAL A 414 -28.66 -16.66 16.82
N ASN A 415 -28.96 -15.37 17.01
CA ASN A 415 -28.97 -14.74 18.33
C ASN A 415 -30.00 -15.39 19.27
N LYS A 416 -31.19 -15.72 18.78
CA LYS A 416 -32.21 -16.41 19.58
C LYS A 416 -31.73 -17.79 20.04
N VAL A 417 -31.14 -18.57 19.13
CA VAL A 417 -30.58 -19.88 19.47
C VAL A 417 -29.40 -19.72 20.42
N TRP A 418 -28.50 -18.75 20.17
CA TRP A 418 -27.38 -18.43 21.06
C TRP A 418 -27.82 -18.22 22.51
N MET A 419 -28.88 -17.45 22.74
CA MET A 419 -29.38 -17.17 24.09
C MET A 419 -29.89 -18.42 24.82
N ASN A 420 -30.24 -19.50 24.12
CA ASN A 420 -30.62 -20.77 24.74
C ASN A 420 -29.40 -21.55 25.28
N TYR A 421 -28.23 -21.43 24.63
CA TYR A 421 -27.03 -22.21 24.96
C TYR A 421 -25.98 -21.42 25.74
N ALA A 422 -25.87 -20.10 25.51
CA ALA A 422 -24.87 -19.23 26.11
C ALA A 422 -25.45 -17.86 26.57
N PRO A 423 -26.51 -17.84 27.41
CA PRO A 423 -27.17 -16.60 27.85
C PRO A 423 -26.27 -15.64 28.63
N SER A 424 -25.18 -16.14 29.22
CA SER A 424 -24.21 -15.35 29.99
C SER A 424 -23.12 -14.70 29.13
N ARG A 425 -23.14 -14.89 27.81
CA ARG A 425 -22.17 -14.34 26.86
C ARG A 425 -22.87 -13.48 25.81
N PRO A 426 -22.30 -12.31 25.46
CA PRO A 426 -22.83 -11.54 24.34
C PRO A 426 -22.73 -12.37 23.05
N PHE A 427 -23.75 -12.23 22.20
CA PHE A 427 -23.69 -12.78 20.85
C PHE A 427 -22.81 -11.88 19.98
N GLU A 428 -21.66 -12.41 19.59
CA GLU A 428 -20.72 -11.76 18.68
C GLU A 428 -20.66 -12.55 17.38
N TYR A 429 -20.51 -11.86 16.25
CA TYR A 429 -20.39 -12.48 14.95
C TYR A 429 -19.61 -11.59 14.00
N THR A 430 -19.05 -12.21 12.97
CA THR A 430 -18.43 -11.53 11.83
C THR A 430 -18.82 -12.25 10.55
N PHE A 431 -18.88 -11.52 9.43
CA PHE A 431 -19.01 -12.15 8.12
C PHE A 431 -17.61 -12.49 7.59
N LEU A 432 -17.44 -13.69 7.06
CA LEU A 432 -16.12 -14.17 6.61
C LEU A 432 -15.50 -13.24 5.56
N GLU A 433 -16.31 -12.74 4.61
CA GLU A 433 -15.84 -11.78 3.61
C GLU A 433 -15.32 -10.47 4.24
N GLN A 434 -15.96 -9.99 5.32
CA GLN A 434 -15.52 -8.78 6.01
C GLN A 434 -14.22 -9.01 6.77
N GLU A 435 -14.07 -10.19 7.38
CA GLU A 435 -12.84 -10.56 8.08
C GLU A 435 -11.66 -10.67 7.12
N LEU A 436 -11.85 -11.33 5.97
CA LEU A 436 -10.83 -11.40 4.92
C LEU A 436 -10.49 -10.03 4.31
N LYS A 437 -11.46 -9.10 4.23
CA LYS A 437 -11.20 -7.72 3.77
C LYS A 437 -10.29 -6.94 4.72
N LYS A 438 -10.34 -7.20 6.02
CA LYS A 438 -9.48 -6.51 7.00
C LYS A 438 -8.00 -6.81 6.77
N LEU A 439 -7.68 -8.00 6.26
CA LEU A 439 -6.29 -8.41 5.95
C LEU A 439 -5.61 -7.51 4.91
N TYR A 440 -6.39 -6.82 4.07
CA TYR A 440 -5.90 -5.95 2.99
C TYR A 440 -6.25 -4.46 3.20
N ALA A 441 -6.61 -4.08 4.44
CA ALA A 441 -7.05 -2.73 4.75
C ALA A 441 -5.91 -1.71 4.62
N ASP A 442 -4.68 -2.09 4.96
CA ASP A 442 -3.49 -1.23 4.83
C ASP A 442 -3.17 -0.94 3.36
N GLU A 443 -3.33 -1.93 2.48
CA GLU A 443 -3.17 -1.77 1.04
C GLU A 443 -4.29 -0.90 0.44
N ASP A 444 -5.53 -1.02 0.93
CA ASP A 444 -6.63 -0.13 0.56
C ASP A 444 -6.35 1.32 0.94
N ASN A 445 -5.86 1.54 2.17
CA ASN A 445 -5.43 2.84 2.65
C ASN A 445 -4.28 3.40 1.81
N LEU A 446 -3.26 2.59 1.52
CA LEU A 446 -2.12 2.98 0.70
C LEU A 446 -2.54 3.35 -0.73
N SER A 447 -3.43 2.57 -1.34
CA SER A 447 -3.97 2.79 -2.67
C SER A 447 -4.69 4.15 -2.76
N PHE A 448 -5.57 4.43 -1.79
CA PHE A 448 -6.30 5.68 -1.74
C PHE A 448 -5.41 6.89 -1.43
N LEU A 449 -4.48 6.78 -0.47
CA LEU A 449 -3.51 7.84 -0.17
C LEU A 449 -2.63 8.13 -1.38
N SER A 450 -2.15 7.10 -2.08
CA SER A 450 -1.37 7.24 -3.30
C SER A 450 -2.15 7.95 -4.41
N LEU A 451 -3.46 7.70 -4.54
CA LEU A 451 -4.33 8.43 -5.46
C LEU A 451 -4.41 9.92 -5.10
N ILE A 452 -4.67 10.26 -3.83
CA ILE A 452 -4.71 11.66 -3.37
C ILE A 452 -3.38 12.36 -3.66
N PHE A 453 -2.25 11.74 -3.29
CA PHE A 453 -0.93 12.32 -3.51
C PHE A 453 -0.60 12.47 -5.00
N THR A 454 -1.02 11.53 -5.84
CA THR A 454 -0.90 11.64 -7.30
C THR A 454 -1.65 12.84 -7.83
N LEU A 455 -2.91 13.03 -7.40
CA LEU A 455 -3.73 14.18 -7.80
C LEU A 455 -3.11 15.50 -7.34
N LEU A 456 -2.62 15.57 -6.10
CA LEU A 456 -1.92 16.74 -5.57
C LEU A 456 -0.63 17.04 -6.34
N ILE A 457 0.17 16.02 -6.65
CA ILE A 457 1.40 16.17 -7.43
C ILE A 457 1.07 16.70 -8.83
N LEU A 458 0.07 16.15 -9.51
CA LEU A 458 -0.35 16.62 -10.83
C LEU A 458 -0.85 18.08 -10.77
N PHE A 459 -1.58 18.44 -9.73
CA PHE A 459 -2.04 19.80 -9.52
C PHE A 459 -0.88 20.78 -9.30
N ILE A 460 0.05 20.49 -8.39
CA ILE A 460 1.22 21.32 -8.11
C ILE A 460 2.13 21.41 -9.34
N ALA A 461 2.33 20.28 -10.03
CA ALA A 461 3.12 20.25 -11.25
C ALA A 461 2.52 21.14 -12.35
N GLY A 462 1.19 21.09 -12.48
CA GLY A 462 0.42 21.95 -13.37
C GLY A 462 0.60 23.44 -13.09
N LEU A 463 0.55 23.86 -11.82
CA LEU A 463 0.79 25.25 -11.42
C LEU A 463 2.18 25.75 -11.84
N GLY A 464 3.20 24.90 -11.74
CA GLY A 464 4.56 25.26 -12.18
C GLY A 464 4.68 25.48 -13.68
N ILE A 465 4.06 24.60 -14.48
CA ILE A 465 4.00 24.77 -15.93
C ILE A 465 3.24 26.05 -16.27
N PHE A 466 2.11 26.31 -15.62
CA PHE A 466 1.31 27.52 -15.85
C PHE A 466 2.14 28.78 -15.61
N GLY A 467 2.90 28.83 -14.52
CA GLY A 467 3.81 29.94 -14.21
C GLY A 467 4.91 30.11 -15.26
N LEU A 468 5.50 29.00 -15.70
CA LEU A 468 6.55 28.99 -16.71
C LEU A 468 6.07 29.44 -18.09
N VAL A 469 4.92 28.93 -18.54
CA VAL A 469 4.29 29.32 -19.80
C VAL A 469 3.95 30.80 -19.78
N SER A 470 3.38 31.29 -18.67
CA SER A 470 3.04 32.72 -18.51
C SER A 470 4.25 33.61 -18.74
N PHE A 471 5.39 33.26 -18.13
CA PHE A 471 6.64 34.00 -18.29
C PHE A 471 7.25 33.90 -19.70
N MET A 472 7.24 32.70 -20.31
CA MET A 472 7.73 32.55 -21.67
C MET A 472 6.89 33.34 -22.67
N ALA A 473 5.58 33.36 -22.48
CA ALA A 473 4.67 34.10 -23.31
C ALA A 473 4.92 35.62 -23.18
N GLU A 474 5.12 36.13 -21.96
CA GLU A 474 5.50 37.52 -21.70
C GLU A 474 6.83 37.89 -22.40
N LYS A 475 7.83 37.02 -22.34
CA LYS A 475 9.13 37.26 -23.02
C LYS A 475 9.07 37.16 -24.53
N ARG A 476 8.18 36.34 -25.08
CA ARG A 476 7.99 36.18 -26.53
C ARG A 476 6.90 37.09 -27.08
N THR A 477 6.38 38.05 -26.30
CA THR A 477 5.27 38.93 -26.72
C THR A 477 5.58 39.66 -28.03
N LYS A 478 6.77 40.27 -28.20
CA LYS A 478 7.16 40.95 -29.46
C LYS A 478 7.26 39.97 -30.64
N GLU A 479 7.85 38.79 -30.44
CA GLU A 479 7.96 37.75 -31.48
C GLU A 479 6.57 37.24 -31.90
N ILE A 480 5.70 36.98 -30.93
CA ILE A 480 4.32 36.55 -31.13
C ILE A 480 3.54 37.65 -31.88
N GLY A 481 3.67 38.91 -31.47
CA GLY A 481 3.04 40.06 -32.12
C GLY A 481 3.45 40.22 -33.59
N ILE A 482 4.75 40.17 -33.88
CA ILE A 482 5.28 40.21 -35.26
C ILE A 482 4.72 39.04 -36.08
N ARG A 483 4.75 37.82 -35.55
CA ARG A 483 4.23 36.63 -36.26
C ARG A 483 2.73 36.73 -36.51
N LYS A 484 1.96 37.26 -35.57
CA LYS A 484 0.50 37.46 -35.71
C LYS A 484 0.19 38.48 -36.80
N VAL A 485 0.94 39.59 -36.86
CA VAL A 485 0.85 40.58 -37.95
C VAL A 485 1.26 39.99 -39.30
N LEU A 486 2.23 39.07 -39.31
CA LEU A 486 2.62 38.29 -40.50
C LEU A 486 1.65 37.14 -40.85
N GLY A 487 0.49 37.04 -40.18
CA GLY A 487 -0.57 36.09 -40.52
C GLY A 487 -0.50 34.74 -39.80
N ALA A 488 0.34 34.57 -38.78
CA ALA A 488 0.37 33.34 -37.99
C ALA A 488 -0.95 33.15 -37.21
N GLY A 489 -1.67 32.07 -37.50
CA GLY A 489 -2.88 31.72 -36.77
C GLY A 489 -2.60 31.35 -35.30
N THR A 490 -3.61 31.54 -34.44
CA THR A 490 -3.55 31.24 -33.00
C THR A 490 -3.02 29.85 -32.68
N MET A 491 -3.41 28.84 -33.47
CA MET A 491 -2.97 27.45 -33.25
C MET A 491 -1.47 27.25 -33.47
N HIS A 492 -0.84 28.06 -34.34
CA HIS A 492 0.59 28.00 -34.58
C HIS A 492 1.38 28.52 -33.36
N ILE A 493 0.87 29.56 -32.70
CA ILE A 493 1.46 30.12 -31.47
C ILE A 493 1.33 29.13 -30.31
N VAL A 494 0.15 28.49 -30.16
CA VAL A 494 -0.06 27.44 -29.16
C VAL A 494 0.93 26.28 -29.38
N LYS A 495 1.04 25.76 -30.61
CA LYS A 495 1.97 24.67 -30.93
C LYS A 495 3.42 25.02 -30.61
N LEU A 496 3.85 26.24 -30.91
CA LEU A 496 5.21 26.73 -30.63
C LEU A 496 5.53 26.70 -29.13
N LEU A 497 4.58 27.05 -28.27
CA LEU A 497 4.76 27.05 -26.82
C LEU A 497 4.66 25.64 -26.23
N SER A 498 3.79 24.80 -26.78
CA SER A 498 3.56 23.44 -26.27
C SER A 498 4.64 22.42 -26.70
N ILE A 499 5.29 22.59 -27.86
CA ILE A 499 6.28 21.61 -28.37
C ILE A 499 7.51 21.49 -27.45
N GLU A 500 7.88 22.56 -26.77
CA GLU A 500 9.00 22.56 -25.82
C GLU A 500 8.68 21.68 -24.61
N PHE A 501 7.47 21.78 -24.05
CA PHE A 501 7.02 20.92 -22.94
C PHE A 501 6.81 19.48 -23.37
N PHE A 502 6.29 19.26 -24.58
CA PHE A 502 6.13 17.91 -25.14
C PHE A 502 7.45 17.13 -25.07
N TRP A 503 8.55 17.70 -25.57
CA TRP A 503 9.85 17.03 -25.53
C TRP A 503 10.39 16.82 -24.11
N LEU A 504 10.19 17.79 -23.19
CA LEU A 504 10.59 17.62 -21.79
C LEU A 504 9.85 16.46 -21.12
N ILE A 505 8.56 16.32 -21.39
CA ILE A 505 7.73 15.24 -20.84
C ILE A 505 8.09 13.89 -21.48
N CYS A 506 8.42 13.85 -22.78
CA CYS A 506 8.92 12.63 -23.42
C CYS A 506 10.23 12.15 -22.77
N ILE A 507 11.19 13.05 -22.54
CA ILE A 507 12.45 12.72 -21.86
C ILE A 507 12.16 12.25 -20.42
N ALA A 508 11.29 12.96 -19.70
CA ALA A 508 10.89 12.59 -18.36
C ALA A 508 10.22 11.21 -18.32
N SER A 509 9.40 10.87 -19.32
CA SER A 509 8.72 9.56 -19.42
C SER A 509 9.72 8.42 -19.54
N VAL A 510 10.72 8.55 -20.41
CA VAL A 510 11.77 7.52 -20.58
C VAL A 510 12.55 7.30 -19.28
N LEU A 511 12.94 8.39 -18.61
CA LEU A 511 13.64 8.31 -17.33
C LEU A 511 12.76 7.72 -16.22
N ALA A 512 11.49 8.12 -16.16
CA ALA A 512 10.52 7.59 -15.22
C ALA A 512 10.33 6.09 -15.41
N TRP A 513 10.13 5.63 -16.64
CA TRP A 513 9.93 4.21 -16.93
C TRP A 513 11.09 3.34 -16.46
N ALA A 514 12.33 3.78 -16.65
CA ALA A 514 13.50 3.06 -16.16
C ALA A 514 13.52 2.95 -14.62
N VAL A 515 13.22 4.04 -13.93
CA VAL A 515 13.19 4.07 -12.45
C VAL A 515 12.03 3.24 -11.91
N SER A 516 10.82 3.46 -12.42
CA SER A 516 9.62 2.72 -12.02
C SER A 516 9.78 1.23 -12.26
N TRP A 517 10.38 0.80 -13.38
CA TRP A 517 10.58 -0.62 -13.64
C TRP A 517 11.43 -1.29 -12.55
N LEU A 518 12.55 -0.67 -12.16
CA LEU A 518 13.43 -1.23 -11.13
C LEU A 518 12.75 -1.30 -9.76
N VAL A 519 12.15 -0.18 -9.32
CA VAL A 519 11.57 -0.06 -7.97
C VAL A 519 10.31 -0.91 -7.83
N ILE A 520 9.43 -0.90 -8.84
CA ILE A 520 8.16 -1.62 -8.76
C ILE A 520 8.38 -3.12 -8.94
N SER A 521 9.33 -3.54 -9.77
CA SER A 521 9.65 -4.97 -9.89
C SER A 521 10.13 -5.53 -8.54
N ASP A 522 10.99 -4.79 -7.85
CA ASP A 522 11.47 -5.17 -6.53
C ASP A 522 10.32 -5.24 -5.50
N TRP A 523 9.44 -4.23 -5.49
CA TRP A 523 8.26 -4.25 -4.63
C TRP A 523 7.31 -5.42 -4.93
N LEU A 524 7.03 -5.71 -6.19
CA LEU A 524 6.17 -6.83 -6.59
C LEU A 524 6.76 -8.20 -6.24
N ASN A 525 8.10 -8.34 -6.21
CA ASN A 525 8.76 -9.58 -5.81
C ASN A 525 8.57 -9.93 -4.33
N HIS A 526 8.09 -9.00 -3.51
CA HIS A 526 7.76 -9.27 -2.10
C HIS A 526 6.40 -9.95 -1.92
N PHE A 527 5.59 -10.07 -2.98
CA PHE A 527 4.32 -10.79 -2.96
C PHE A 527 4.47 -12.15 -3.62
N ALA A 528 3.97 -13.22 -2.96
CA ALA A 528 3.87 -14.53 -3.59
C ALA A 528 2.93 -14.50 -4.82
N TYR A 529 1.84 -13.74 -4.71
CA TYR A 529 0.89 -13.50 -5.78
C TYR A 529 0.99 -12.04 -6.25
N SER A 530 1.78 -11.82 -7.29
CA SER A 530 1.95 -10.50 -7.91
C SER A 530 1.34 -10.41 -9.30
N THR A 531 0.86 -9.23 -9.64
CA THR A 531 0.43 -8.92 -11.00
C THR A 531 1.64 -8.69 -11.92
N SER A 532 1.51 -9.03 -13.20
CA SER A 532 2.56 -8.76 -14.18
C SER A 532 2.64 -7.28 -14.52
N LEU A 533 3.85 -6.73 -14.58
CA LEU A 533 4.10 -5.37 -15.07
C LEU A 533 3.66 -5.21 -16.52
N ASN A 534 2.60 -4.43 -16.73
CA ASN A 534 2.05 -4.16 -18.05
C ASN A 534 2.57 -2.81 -18.58
N TRP A 535 3.26 -2.82 -19.73
CA TRP A 535 3.74 -1.62 -20.42
C TRP A 535 2.64 -0.60 -20.74
N VAL A 536 1.38 -1.04 -20.83
CA VAL A 536 0.22 -0.16 -21.01
C VAL A 536 0.10 0.84 -19.85
N MET A 537 0.42 0.46 -18.61
CA MET A 537 0.38 1.38 -17.46
C MET A 537 1.40 2.52 -17.60
N PHE A 538 2.61 2.20 -18.08
CA PHE A 538 3.67 3.17 -18.33
C PHE A 538 3.27 4.17 -19.42
N LEU A 539 2.66 3.67 -20.49
CA LEU A 539 2.12 4.50 -21.57
C LEU A 539 0.97 5.39 -21.07
N CYS A 540 0.02 4.82 -20.32
CA CYS A 540 -1.11 5.55 -19.74
C CYS A 540 -0.64 6.65 -18.80
N ALA A 541 0.35 6.39 -17.93
CA ALA A 541 0.90 7.40 -17.04
C ALA A 541 1.54 8.57 -17.79
N ALA A 542 2.34 8.27 -18.82
CA ALA A 542 2.94 9.29 -19.68
C ALA A 542 1.86 10.10 -20.43
N MET A 543 0.82 9.43 -20.93
CA MET A 543 -0.32 10.07 -21.60
C MET A 543 -1.11 10.98 -20.66
N ILE A 544 -1.36 10.57 -19.41
CA ILE A 544 -2.04 11.40 -18.41
C ILE A 544 -1.21 12.65 -18.09
N ALA A 545 0.08 12.48 -17.79
CA ALA A 545 0.97 13.60 -17.49
C ALA A 545 1.06 14.57 -18.68
N MET A 546 1.16 14.03 -19.91
CA MET A 546 1.15 14.80 -21.15
C MET A 546 -0.17 15.55 -21.34
N ALA A 547 -1.32 14.88 -21.15
CA ALA A 547 -2.63 15.48 -21.32
C ALA A 547 -2.84 16.66 -20.34
N VAL A 548 -2.48 16.49 -19.07
CA VAL A 548 -2.55 17.55 -18.05
C VAL A 548 -1.68 18.74 -18.46
N ALA A 549 -0.42 18.49 -18.79
CA ALA A 549 0.52 19.54 -19.17
C ALA A 549 0.11 20.29 -20.44
N LEU A 550 -0.29 19.55 -21.49
CA LEU A 550 -0.74 20.14 -22.75
C LEU A 550 -2.03 20.93 -22.57
N THR A 551 -2.96 20.46 -21.74
CA THR A 551 -4.18 21.19 -21.42
C THR A 551 -3.85 22.54 -20.76
N ILE A 552 -3.00 22.54 -19.74
CA ILE A 552 -2.61 23.76 -19.03
C ILE A 552 -1.86 24.73 -19.94
N THR A 553 -0.89 24.23 -20.72
CA THR A 553 -0.13 25.07 -21.66
C THR A 553 -1.03 25.64 -22.75
N THR A 554 -1.96 24.85 -23.28
CA THR A 554 -2.90 25.27 -24.32
C THR A 554 -3.86 26.33 -23.81
N ILE A 555 -4.45 26.13 -22.63
CA ILE A 555 -5.34 27.12 -22.00
C ILE A 555 -4.60 28.45 -21.85
N LYS A 556 -3.39 28.44 -21.28
CA LYS A 556 -2.63 29.67 -21.07
C LYS A 556 -2.20 30.32 -22.39
N ALA A 557 -1.65 29.54 -23.33
CA ALA A 557 -1.22 30.04 -24.62
C ALA A 557 -2.38 30.65 -25.42
N TRP A 558 -3.57 30.05 -25.33
CA TRP A 558 -4.78 30.57 -25.96
C TRP A 558 -5.18 31.92 -25.38
N PHE A 559 -5.24 32.06 -24.06
CA PHE A 559 -5.51 33.36 -23.43
C PHE A 559 -4.46 34.43 -23.82
N THR A 560 -3.17 34.08 -23.83
CA THR A 560 -2.12 35.04 -24.23
C THR A 560 -2.15 35.36 -25.72
N SER A 561 -2.59 34.44 -26.57
CA SER A 561 -2.75 34.71 -28.00
C SER A 561 -3.93 35.66 -28.31
N LYS A 562 -4.88 35.85 -27.39
CA LYS A 562 -6.03 36.74 -27.59
C LYS A 562 -5.72 38.22 -27.31
N THR A 563 -4.58 38.51 -26.68
CA THR A 563 -4.11 39.89 -26.48
C THR A 563 -3.90 40.60 -27.83
N ASP A 564 -4.36 41.84 -27.93
CA ASP A 564 -4.36 42.63 -29.17
C ASP A 564 -2.92 43.05 -29.54
N PRO A 565 -2.46 42.81 -30.78
CA PRO A 565 -1.17 43.29 -31.27
C PRO A 565 -0.94 44.79 -31.01
N VAL A 566 -2.01 45.59 -31.11
CA VAL A 566 -1.96 47.05 -30.92
C VAL A 566 -1.51 47.41 -29.50
N ASP A 567 -1.92 46.66 -28.48
CA ASP A 567 -1.49 46.88 -27.10
C ASP A 567 -0.05 46.39 -26.87
N THR A 568 0.40 45.37 -27.59
CA THR A 568 1.72 44.75 -27.39
C THR A 568 2.88 45.44 -28.12
N LEU A 569 2.60 46.18 -29.20
CA LEU A 569 3.61 46.92 -29.97
C LEU A 569 3.78 48.38 -29.51
N LYS A 570 2.84 48.89 -28.71
CA LYS A 570 2.81 50.30 -28.25
C LYS A 570 3.49 50.54 -26.90
N TYR A 571 3.91 49.48 -26.21
CA TYR A 571 4.76 49.56 -25.01
C TYR A 571 6.23 49.80 -25.42
N GLU A 572 6.59 51.08 -25.53
CA GLU A 572 7.95 51.60 -25.31
C GLU A 572 7.93 52.64 -24.19
#